data_AF-A0A8S3F732-F1
#
_entry.id   AF-A0A8S3F732-F1
#
_cell.length_a   1.000
_cell.length_b   1.000
_cell.length_c   1.000
_cell.angle_alpha   90.00
_cell.angle_beta   90.00
_cell.angle_gamma   90.00
#
_symmetry.space_group_name_H-M   'P 1'
#
loop_
_entity.id
_entity.type
_entity.pdbx_description
1 polymer ?
#
loop_
_entity_poly.entity_id
_entity_poly.type
_entity_poly.pdbx_seq_one_letter_code
_entity_poly.pdbx_strand_id
1 'polypeptide(L)'
;HTYTIVLVSTSSLVGAGIWGQYIEKSSGLSRPFGYFGCIVGGAIGSILASWLFSIPLISILSAYALASPWIQGVGRFRCVIQGCCHGRPTNKFIGILVTNPRSRVCSLSDLKGTYVHITAGYSMLANLVIGMFLWRLWYSNVALTLILSLYFILIGLSRFVEEAYRGELQTPIYYKLKIYQWTAIAFVVIGIIISILPFDDGASLKLIWNCEYLIPCILLGLFTAFAAGMDFPESNSRFSRLSD
;
A
#
# COMPACT_ATOMS: atom_id res chain seq x y z
N HIS A 1 -12.01 -12.22 -17.40
CA HIS A 1 -10.88 -11.74 -16.55
C HIS A 1 -10.57 -10.25 -16.72
N THR A 2 -10.51 -9.69 -17.94
CA THR A 2 -10.24 -8.24 -18.14
C THR A 2 -11.20 -7.33 -17.38
N TYR A 3 -12.52 -7.57 -17.50
CA TYR A 3 -13.53 -6.80 -16.80
C TYR A 3 -13.40 -6.88 -15.28
N THR A 4 -13.00 -8.05 -14.75
CA THR A 4 -12.69 -8.25 -13.33
C THR A 4 -11.54 -7.33 -12.88
N ILE A 5 -10.43 -7.33 -13.62
CA ILE A 5 -9.25 -6.50 -13.31
C ILE A 5 -9.62 -5.02 -13.34
N VAL A 6 -10.33 -4.58 -14.39
CA VAL A 6 -10.76 -3.19 -14.54
C VAL A 6 -11.70 -2.80 -13.41
N LEU A 7 -12.71 -3.62 -13.10
CA LEU A 7 -13.69 -3.33 -12.06
C LEU A 7 -13.03 -3.21 -10.68
N VAL A 8 -12.20 -4.16 -10.30
CA VAL A 8 -11.57 -4.16 -8.97
C VAL A 8 -10.57 -3.01 -8.85
N SER A 9 -9.77 -2.76 -9.89
CA SER A 9 -8.76 -1.69 -9.86
C SER A 9 -9.38 -0.29 -9.88
N THR A 10 -10.45 -0.08 -10.66
CA THR A 10 -11.21 1.17 -10.64
C THR A 10 -11.92 1.36 -9.30
N SER A 11 -12.54 0.32 -8.73
CA SER A 11 -13.16 0.41 -7.40
C SER A 11 -12.13 0.77 -6.32
N SER A 12 -10.93 0.19 -6.39
CA SER A 12 -9.81 0.52 -5.50
C SER A 12 -9.41 1.98 -5.63
N LEU A 13 -9.28 2.48 -6.86
CA LEU A 13 -8.86 3.86 -7.11
C LEU A 13 -9.93 4.88 -6.68
N VAL A 14 -11.20 4.61 -6.98
CA VAL A 14 -12.34 5.42 -6.55
C VAL A 14 -12.43 5.45 -5.02
N GLY A 15 -12.36 4.29 -4.38
CA GLY A 15 -12.34 4.19 -2.91
C GLY A 15 -11.19 4.98 -2.29
N ALA A 16 -9.99 4.87 -2.88
CA ALA A 16 -8.82 5.62 -2.46
C ALA A 16 -9.03 7.13 -2.59
N GLY A 17 -9.60 7.60 -3.71
CA GLY A 17 -9.91 9.01 -3.94
C GLY A 17 -10.94 9.55 -2.96
N ILE A 18 -12.05 8.83 -2.76
CA ILE A 18 -13.10 9.20 -1.80
C ILE A 18 -12.51 9.32 -0.39
N TRP A 19 -11.76 8.30 0.03
CA TRP A 19 -11.18 8.29 1.37
C TRP A 19 -10.17 9.42 1.58
N GLY A 20 -9.25 9.62 0.63
CA GLY A 20 -8.25 10.67 0.71
C GLY A 20 -8.85 12.09 0.72
N GLN A 21 -9.89 12.32 -0.08
CA GLN A 21 -10.47 13.66 -0.27
C GLN A 21 -11.54 14.04 0.73
N TYR A 22 -12.30 13.08 1.26
CA TYR A 22 -13.46 13.34 2.12
C TYR A 22 -13.26 12.88 3.56
N ILE A 23 -12.51 11.80 3.80
CA ILE A 23 -12.34 11.22 5.15
C ILE A 23 -11.04 11.71 5.79
N GLU A 24 -9.90 11.60 5.08
CA GLU A 24 -8.58 12.05 5.57
C GLU A 24 -8.32 13.55 5.33
N LYS A 25 -9.39 14.35 5.19
CA LYS A 25 -9.28 15.79 4.89
C LYS A 25 -8.70 16.56 6.08
N SER A 26 -7.38 16.71 6.10
CA SER A 26 -6.66 17.61 7.01
C SER A 26 -6.36 18.94 6.32
N SER A 27 -6.46 20.05 7.07
CA SER A 27 -6.39 21.45 6.58
C SER A 27 -5.07 21.83 5.89
N GLY A 28 -4.01 21.03 6.01
CA GLY A 28 -2.72 21.27 5.34
C GLY A 28 -2.06 20.04 4.69
N LEU A 29 -2.71 18.87 4.72
CA LEU A 29 -2.10 17.59 4.28
C LEU A 29 -3.04 16.72 3.42
N SER A 30 -4.03 17.31 2.72
CA SER A 30 -4.98 16.50 1.94
C SER A 30 -4.26 15.66 0.89
N ARG A 31 -4.40 14.34 0.98
CA ARG A 31 -3.81 13.39 0.04
C ARG A 31 -4.78 13.17 -1.11
N PRO A 32 -4.30 13.10 -2.37
CA PRO A 32 -5.16 12.77 -3.51
C PRO A 32 -5.84 11.40 -3.30
N PHE A 33 -5.13 10.45 -2.68
CA PHE A 33 -5.58 9.08 -2.47
C PHE A 33 -5.24 8.60 -1.05
N GLY A 34 -6.18 7.91 -0.40
CA GLY A 34 -6.06 7.30 0.92
C GLY A 34 -5.85 5.79 0.83
N TYR A 35 -4.95 5.26 1.66
CA TYR A 35 -4.60 3.83 1.68
C TYR A 35 -5.77 2.93 2.06
N PHE A 36 -6.50 3.27 3.13
CA PHE A 36 -7.64 2.48 3.59
C PHE A 36 -8.79 2.50 2.58
N GLY A 37 -9.01 3.62 1.90
CA GLY A 37 -9.96 3.70 0.79
C GLY A 37 -9.63 2.74 -0.34
N CYS A 38 -8.34 2.57 -0.67
CA CYS A 38 -7.89 1.59 -1.66
C CYS A 38 -8.26 0.17 -1.25
N ILE A 39 -8.03 -0.19 0.01
CA ILE A 39 -8.36 -1.53 0.55
C ILE A 39 -9.87 -1.78 0.54
N VAL A 40 -10.66 -0.84 1.06
CA VAL A 40 -12.12 -0.96 1.12
C VAL A 40 -12.71 -1.01 -0.28
N GLY A 41 -12.29 -0.10 -1.17
CA GLY A 41 -12.73 -0.08 -2.55
C GLY A 41 -12.34 -1.35 -3.32
N GLY A 42 -11.14 -1.88 -3.10
CA GLY A 42 -10.69 -3.14 -3.68
C GLY A 42 -11.44 -4.35 -3.16
N ALA A 43 -11.76 -4.39 -1.86
CA ALA A 43 -12.58 -5.46 -1.27
C ALA A 43 -14.00 -5.46 -1.85
N ILE A 44 -14.65 -4.30 -1.91
CA ILE A 44 -15.98 -4.14 -2.52
C ILE A 44 -15.93 -4.54 -4.00
N GLY A 45 -14.94 -4.03 -4.74
CA GLY A 45 -14.74 -4.38 -6.15
C GLY A 45 -14.55 -5.88 -6.35
N SER A 46 -13.82 -6.55 -5.46
CA SER A 46 -13.58 -8.00 -5.54
C SER A 46 -14.85 -8.80 -5.30
N ILE A 47 -15.67 -8.41 -4.32
CA ILE A 47 -16.98 -9.03 -4.05
C ILE A 47 -17.91 -8.85 -5.25
N LEU A 48 -18.02 -7.62 -5.78
CA LEU A 48 -18.84 -7.33 -6.95
C LEU A 48 -18.37 -8.10 -8.19
N ALA A 49 -17.07 -8.15 -8.43
CA ALA A 49 -16.51 -8.90 -9.55
C ALA A 49 -16.73 -10.42 -9.40
N SER A 50 -16.64 -10.95 -8.18
CA SER A 50 -16.96 -12.35 -7.90
C SER A 50 -18.43 -12.65 -8.23
N TRP A 51 -19.35 -11.77 -7.79
CA TRP A 51 -20.79 -11.92 -8.05
C TRP A 51 -21.14 -11.78 -9.53
N LEU A 52 -20.64 -10.74 -10.21
CA LEU A 52 -20.99 -10.44 -11.61
C LEU A 52 -20.38 -11.45 -12.60
N PHE A 53 -19.17 -11.92 -12.35
CA PHE A 53 -18.42 -12.76 -13.30
C PHE A 53 -18.31 -14.22 -12.87
N SER A 54 -18.93 -14.60 -11.74
CA SER A 54 -18.88 -15.97 -11.19
C SER A 54 -17.45 -16.50 -11.00
N ILE A 55 -16.52 -15.62 -10.64
CA ILE A 55 -15.13 -15.98 -10.33
C ILE A 55 -15.01 -16.18 -8.82
N PRO A 56 -14.35 -17.24 -8.33
CA PRO A 56 -14.15 -17.44 -6.90
C PRO A 56 -13.47 -16.22 -6.25
N LEU A 57 -14.06 -15.70 -5.17
CA LEU A 57 -13.57 -14.51 -4.48
C LEU A 57 -12.13 -14.69 -3.98
N ILE A 58 -11.79 -15.87 -3.45
CA ILE A 58 -10.43 -16.19 -2.99
C ILE A 58 -9.42 -16.04 -4.13
N SER A 59 -9.75 -16.45 -5.36
CA SER A 59 -8.85 -16.30 -6.51
C SER A 59 -8.58 -14.83 -6.83
N ILE A 60 -9.59 -13.97 -6.76
CA ILE A 60 -9.43 -12.54 -6.97
C ILE A 60 -8.57 -11.95 -5.85
N LEU A 61 -8.96 -12.17 -4.59
CA LEU A 61 -8.25 -11.61 -3.44
C LEU A 61 -6.79 -12.07 -3.37
N SER A 62 -6.51 -13.34 -3.67
CA SER A 62 -5.15 -13.89 -3.68
C SER A 62 -4.30 -13.28 -4.78
N ALA A 63 -4.86 -13.09 -5.98
CA ALA A 63 -4.15 -12.40 -7.06
C ALA A 63 -3.79 -10.95 -6.66
N TYR A 64 -4.72 -10.25 -5.99
CA TYR A 64 -4.45 -8.91 -5.45
C TYR A 64 -3.44 -8.94 -4.30
N ALA A 65 -3.48 -9.95 -3.43
CA ALA A 65 -2.50 -10.14 -2.37
C ALA A 65 -1.08 -10.37 -2.93
N LEU A 66 -0.95 -11.09 -4.05
CA LEU A 66 0.34 -11.23 -4.76
C LEU A 66 0.80 -9.91 -5.40
N ALA A 67 -0.12 -9.14 -5.98
CA ALA A 67 0.19 -7.85 -6.62
C ALA A 67 0.53 -6.73 -5.60
N SER A 68 -0.10 -6.77 -4.44
CA SER A 68 -0.11 -5.68 -3.46
C SER A 68 1.27 -5.27 -2.92
N PRO A 69 2.21 -6.19 -2.60
CA PRO A 69 3.55 -5.79 -2.16
C PRO A 69 4.28 -4.95 -3.22
N TRP A 70 4.16 -5.29 -4.50
CA TRP A 70 4.78 -4.53 -5.58
C TRP A 70 4.20 -3.11 -5.69
N ILE A 71 2.88 -3.01 -5.66
CA ILE A 71 2.16 -1.72 -5.70
C ILE A 71 2.55 -0.86 -4.49
N GLN A 72 2.55 -1.44 -3.29
CA GLN A 72 2.92 -0.75 -2.06
C GLN A 72 4.39 -0.35 -2.03
N GLY A 73 5.29 -1.20 -2.52
CA GLY A 73 6.72 -0.91 -2.63
C GLY A 73 6.97 0.28 -3.57
N VAL A 74 6.37 0.27 -4.76
CA VAL A 74 6.49 1.38 -5.72
C VAL A 74 5.89 2.68 -5.15
N GLY A 75 4.74 2.60 -4.47
CA GLY A 75 4.11 3.78 -3.85
C GLY A 75 5.00 4.49 -2.82
N ARG A 76 6.00 3.82 -2.24
CA ARG A 76 6.91 4.38 -1.22
C ARG A 76 8.00 5.27 -1.81
N PHE A 77 8.26 5.22 -3.12
CA PHE A 77 9.19 6.18 -3.77
C PHE A 77 8.73 7.62 -3.56
N ARG A 78 7.41 7.88 -3.63
CA ARG A 78 6.85 9.20 -3.32
C ARG A 78 7.19 9.65 -1.90
N CYS A 79 7.18 8.74 -0.93
CA CYS A 79 7.53 9.05 0.46
C CYS A 79 9.00 9.47 0.61
N VAL A 80 9.90 8.80 -0.11
CA VAL A 80 11.33 9.16 -0.13
C VAL A 80 11.53 10.55 -0.73
N ILE A 81 10.86 10.86 -1.84
CA ILE A 81 10.99 12.16 -2.53
C ILE A 81 10.39 13.30 -1.72
N GLN A 82 9.18 13.12 -1.17
CA GLN A 82 8.46 14.17 -0.46
C GLN A 82 8.87 14.30 1.02
N GLY A 83 9.57 13.29 1.57
CA GLY A 83 9.89 13.21 2.99
C GLY A 83 8.70 12.93 3.90
N CYS A 84 7.58 12.43 3.34
CA CYS A 84 6.45 12.00 4.15
C CYS A 84 6.69 10.59 4.72
N CYS A 85 5.99 10.24 5.80
CA CYS A 85 6.14 8.97 6.51
C CYS A 85 7.56 8.73 7.06
N HIS A 86 8.36 9.76 7.31
CA HIS A 86 9.74 9.64 7.76
C HIS A 86 9.86 9.04 9.17
N GLY A 87 11.05 8.52 9.46
CA GLY A 87 11.37 7.94 10.74
C GLY A 87 11.80 8.96 11.79
N ARG A 88 11.83 8.53 13.04
CA ARG A 88 12.35 9.33 14.15
C ARG A 88 13.86 9.63 13.99
N PRO A 89 14.40 10.65 14.68
CA PRO A 89 15.83 10.91 14.71
C PRO A 89 16.65 9.68 15.09
N THR A 90 17.80 9.53 14.45
CA THR A 90 18.70 8.39 14.59
C THR A 90 20.16 8.79 14.36
N ASN A 91 21.06 7.83 14.30
CA ASN A 91 22.48 8.07 14.07
C ASN A 91 22.86 8.04 12.58
N LYS A 92 24.07 8.49 12.28
CA LYS A 92 24.61 8.55 10.90
C LYS A 92 24.77 7.20 10.19
N PHE A 93 24.76 6.08 10.92
CA PHE A 93 25.02 4.76 10.34
C PHE A 93 23.77 4.13 9.71
N ILE A 94 22.59 4.44 10.24
CA ILE A 94 21.31 3.83 9.81
C ILE A 94 20.28 4.85 9.32
N GLY A 95 20.58 6.14 9.43
CA GLY A 95 19.72 7.24 9.01
C GLY A 95 20.21 7.96 7.76
N ILE A 96 19.31 8.73 7.14
CA ILE A 96 19.63 9.68 6.08
C ILE A 96 19.55 11.10 6.61
N LEU A 97 20.41 11.96 6.06
CA LEU A 97 20.37 13.39 6.28
C LEU A 97 19.47 14.03 5.22
N VAL A 98 18.39 14.68 5.64
CA VAL A 98 17.51 15.42 4.72
C VAL A 98 17.81 16.91 4.84
N THR A 99 18.21 17.52 3.72
CA THR A 99 18.61 18.94 3.66
C THR A 99 17.69 19.78 2.79
N ASN A 100 16.90 19.15 1.91
CA ASN A 100 15.98 19.85 1.03
C ASN A 100 14.88 20.57 1.85
N PRO A 101 14.80 21.91 1.80
CA PRO A 101 13.86 22.68 2.62
C PRO A 101 12.39 22.37 2.28
N ARG A 102 12.09 21.95 1.04
CA ARG A 102 10.72 21.58 0.61
C ARG A 102 10.29 20.18 1.07
N SER A 103 11.20 19.40 1.64
CA SER A 103 10.86 18.09 2.20
C SER A 103 10.04 18.28 3.47
N ARG A 104 9.01 17.45 3.68
CA ARG A 104 8.19 17.49 4.90
C ARG A 104 8.98 17.21 6.18
N VAL A 105 10.12 16.53 6.07
CA VAL A 105 11.08 16.36 7.18
C VAL A 105 11.58 17.70 7.68
N CYS A 106 11.87 18.62 6.76
CA CYS A 106 12.36 19.97 7.06
C CYS A 106 11.21 20.94 7.36
N SER A 107 10.16 20.96 6.53
CA SER A 107 9.10 21.97 6.61
C SER A 107 8.07 21.74 7.71
N LEU A 108 7.74 20.47 8.04
CA LEU A 108 6.69 20.14 9.00
C LEU A 108 7.23 19.58 10.32
N SER A 109 8.39 18.95 10.32
CA SER A 109 8.95 18.27 11.50
C SER A 109 10.21 18.93 12.05
N ASP A 110 10.71 19.98 11.39
CA ASP A 110 11.88 20.76 11.82
C ASP A 110 13.14 19.89 12.08
N LEU A 111 13.29 18.78 11.35
CA LEU A 111 14.41 17.84 11.48
C LEU A 111 15.52 18.11 10.45
N LYS A 112 15.62 19.34 9.96
CA LYS A 112 16.63 19.73 8.96
C LYS A 112 18.03 19.50 9.52
N GLY A 113 18.88 18.78 8.78
CA GLY A 113 20.24 18.49 9.22
C GLY A 113 20.35 17.45 10.34
N THR A 114 19.24 16.75 10.67
CA THR A 114 19.25 15.60 11.59
C THR A 114 19.15 14.30 10.80
N TYR A 115 19.86 13.26 11.23
CA TYR A 115 19.72 11.93 10.65
C TYR A 115 18.38 11.31 11.06
N VAL A 116 17.60 10.83 10.10
CA VAL A 116 16.30 10.18 10.34
C VAL A 116 16.26 8.78 9.74
N HIS A 117 15.53 7.86 10.36
CA HIS A 117 15.33 6.52 9.80
C HIS A 117 14.60 6.58 8.44
N ILE A 118 15.07 5.78 7.47
CA ILE A 118 14.43 5.64 6.15
C ILE A 118 13.28 4.62 6.21
N THR A 119 12.26 4.90 7.02
CA THR A 119 11.06 4.05 7.15
C THR A 119 10.43 3.66 5.82
N ALA A 120 10.39 4.57 4.84
CA ALA A 120 9.93 4.26 3.49
C ALA A 120 10.80 3.19 2.79
N GLY A 121 12.13 3.24 2.99
CA GLY A 121 13.06 2.23 2.49
C GLY A 121 12.87 0.89 3.19
N TYR A 122 12.59 0.90 4.51
CA TYR A 122 12.24 -0.32 5.24
C TYR A 122 10.94 -0.94 4.68
N SER A 123 9.91 -0.11 4.41
CA SER A 123 8.70 -0.59 3.71
C SER A 123 9.03 -1.23 2.38
N MET A 124 9.85 -0.58 1.55
CA MET A 124 10.18 -1.05 0.20
C MET A 124 10.87 -2.39 0.25
N LEU A 125 11.88 -2.54 1.12
CA LEU A 125 12.59 -3.79 1.30
C LEU A 125 11.67 -4.90 1.80
N ALA A 126 10.84 -4.62 2.81
CA ALA A 126 9.90 -5.59 3.33
C ALA A 126 8.88 -6.03 2.26
N ASN A 127 8.32 -5.09 1.51
CA ASN A 127 7.40 -5.39 0.41
C ASN A 127 8.06 -6.19 -0.72
N LEU A 128 9.33 -5.90 -1.05
CA LEU A 128 10.09 -6.68 -2.02
C LEU A 128 10.27 -8.13 -1.55
N VAL A 129 10.71 -8.33 -0.30
CA VAL A 129 10.88 -9.67 0.28
C VAL A 129 9.56 -10.44 0.35
N ILE A 130 8.50 -9.81 0.83
CA ILE A 130 7.15 -10.41 0.89
C ILE A 130 6.66 -10.75 -0.52
N GLY A 131 6.78 -9.83 -1.47
CA GLY A 131 6.39 -10.05 -2.86
C GLY A 131 7.11 -11.23 -3.50
N MET A 132 8.44 -11.31 -3.35
CA MET A 132 9.24 -12.43 -3.84
C MET A 132 8.86 -13.76 -3.16
N PHE A 133 8.61 -13.73 -1.85
CA PHE A 133 8.19 -14.91 -1.11
C PHE A 133 6.83 -15.43 -1.57
N LEU A 134 5.81 -14.57 -1.66
CA LEU A 134 4.48 -14.94 -2.14
C LEU A 134 4.52 -15.40 -3.60
N TRP A 135 5.33 -14.75 -4.44
CA TRP A 135 5.56 -15.17 -5.82
C TRP A 135 6.13 -16.59 -5.85
N ARG A 136 7.14 -16.90 -5.03
CA ARG A 136 7.71 -18.24 -4.94
C ARG A 136 6.69 -19.29 -4.51
N LEU A 137 5.84 -18.98 -3.51
CA LEU A 137 4.78 -19.87 -3.05
C LEU A 137 3.76 -20.14 -4.17
N TRP A 138 3.38 -19.09 -4.89
CA TRP A 138 2.48 -19.23 -6.04
C TRP A 138 3.05 -20.19 -7.09
N TYR A 139 4.31 -20.03 -7.48
CA TYR A 139 4.97 -20.94 -8.44
C TYR A 139 5.15 -22.36 -7.92
N SER A 140 5.06 -22.56 -6.61
CA SER A 140 5.11 -23.89 -5.98
C SER A 140 3.72 -24.53 -5.87
N ASN A 141 2.70 -23.96 -6.52
CA ASN A 141 1.30 -24.41 -6.52
C ASN A 141 0.69 -24.53 -5.12
N VAL A 142 1.11 -23.63 -4.21
CA VAL A 142 0.53 -23.54 -2.87
C VAL A 142 -0.92 -23.04 -2.95
N ALA A 143 -1.76 -23.48 -2.01
CA ALA A 143 -3.16 -23.06 -1.90
C ALA A 143 -3.31 -21.52 -1.87
N LEU A 144 -4.28 -21.00 -2.63
CA LEU A 144 -4.54 -19.55 -2.74
C LEU A 144 -4.91 -18.93 -1.38
N THR A 145 -5.73 -19.63 -0.60
CA THR A 145 -6.08 -19.26 0.79
C THR A 145 -4.84 -19.06 1.66
N LEU A 146 -3.80 -19.89 1.48
CA LEU A 146 -2.54 -19.75 2.21
C LEU A 146 -1.73 -18.53 1.74
N ILE A 147 -1.70 -18.24 0.44
CA ILE A 147 -1.04 -17.04 -0.09
C ILE A 147 -1.72 -15.77 0.45
N LEU A 148 -3.05 -15.73 0.44
CA LEU A 148 -3.83 -14.62 0.95
C LEU A 148 -3.61 -14.41 2.45
N SER A 149 -3.65 -15.47 3.26
CA SER A 149 -3.40 -15.38 4.70
C SER A 149 -1.99 -14.92 5.03
N LEU A 150 -0.97 -15.48 4.37
CA LEU A 150 0.42 -15.10 4.57
C LEU A 150 0.67 -13.65 4.17
N TYR A 151 0.03 -13.14 3.11
CA TYR A 151 0.11 -11.73 2.77
C TYR A 151 -0.34 -10.84 3.94
N PHE A 152 -1.53 -11.09 4.49
CA PHE A 152 -2.07 -10.31 5.62
C PHE A 152 -1.20 -10.39 6.88
N ILE A 153 -0.68 -11.57 7.20
CA ILE A 153 0.21 -11.77 8.35
C ILE A 153 1.53 -11.01 8.14
N LEU A 154 2.20 -11.23 7.02
CA LEU A 154 3.53 -10.67 6.76
C LEU A 154 3.49 -9.15 6.62
N ILE A 155 2.49 -8.60 5.91
CA ILE A 155 2.35 -7.16 5.78
C ILE A 155 1.97 -6.52 7.12
N GLY A 156 1.13 -7.17 7.93
CA GLY A 156 0.79 -6.73 9.27
C GLY A 156 2.02 -6.67 10.18
N LEU A 157 2.82 -7.74 10.23
CA LEU A 157 4.06 -7.77 11.01
C LEU A 157 5.06 -6.71 10.56
N SER A 158 5.28 -6.58 9.25
CA SER A 158 6.16 -5.56 8.68
C SER A 158 5.71 -4.14 9.07
N ARG A 159 4.42 -3.84 8.94
CA ARG A 159 3.84 -2.54 9.31
C ARG A 159 3.96 -2.26 10.79
N PHE A 160 3.74 -3.26 11.64
CA PHE A 160 3.86 -3.12 13.09
C PHE A 160 5.28 -2.68 13.50
N VAL A 161 6.30 -3.31 12.92
CA VAL A 161 7.71 -2.99 13.17
C VAL A 161 8.08 -1.63 12.61
N GLU A 162 7.74 -1.35 11.34
CA GLU A 162 8.02 -0.06 10.69
C GLU A 162 7.44 1.13 11.47
N GLU A 163 6.21 0.99 11.96
CA GLU A 163 5.50 2.04 12.68
C GLU A 163 6.18 2.40 14.01
N ALA A 164 6.92 1.47 14.62
CA ALA A 164 7.74 1.73 15.80
C ALA A 164 8.91 2.70 15.51
N TYR A 165 9.39 2.74 14.26
CA TYR A 165 10.45 3.66 13.82
C TYR A 165 9.94 4.99 13.28
N ARG A 166 8.63 5.16 13.04
CA ARG A 166 8.06 6.42 12.50
C ARG A 166 8.15 7.57 13.49
N GLY A 167 8.52 8.74 12.97
CA GLY A 167 8.70 9.99 13.73
C GLY A 167 7.56 11.00 13.61
N GLU A 168 6.49 10.68 12.85
CA GLU A 168 5.39 11.64 12.63
C GLU A 168 4.56 11.86 13.90
N LEU A 169 4.60 13.09 14.42
CA LEU A 169 3.90 13.56 15.64
C LEU A 169 2.38 13.44 15.56
N GLN A 170 1.80 13.38 14.35
CA GLN A 170 0.35 13.42 14.12
C GLN A 170 -0.35 12.07 14.36
N THR A 171 0.38 11.02 14.72
CA THR A 171 -0.22 9.68 14.86
C THR A 171 -0.79 9.49 16.27
N PRO A 172 -2.11 9.34 16.45
CA PRO A 172 -2.69 9.17 17.77
C PRO A 172 -2.25 7.84 18.39
N ILE A 173 -1.93 7.89 19.69
CA ILE A 173 -1.51 6.75 20.50
C ILE A 173 -2.69 6.33 21.37
N TYR A 174 -3.11 5.08 21.23
CA TYR A 174 -4.15 4.45 22.03
C TYR A 174 -3.56 3.24 22.76
N TYR A 175 -3.70 3.19 24.09
CA TYR A 175 -3.18 2.10 24.92
C TYR A 175 -1.70 1.79 24.66
N LYS A 176 -0.85 2.82 24.60
CA LYS A 176 0.60 2.74 24.34
C LYS A 176 1.01 2.30 22.92
N LEU A 177 0.05 2.03 22.04
CA LEU A 177 0.30 1.67 20.63
C LEU A 177 -0.22 2.77 19.71
N LYS A 178 0.47 2.99 18.59
CA LYS A 178 0.00 3.90 17.55
C LYS A 178 -1.21 3.31 16.84
N ILE A 179 -2.15 4.14 16.37
CA ILE A 179 -3.34 3.66 15.65
C ILE A 179 -3.01 2.71 14.48
N TYR A 180 -1.93 2.97 13.75
CA TYR A 180 -1.50 2.11 12.65
C TYR A 180 -0.97 0.74 13.11
N GLN A 181 -0.45 0.63 14.34
CA GLN A 181 -0.08 -0.66 14.94
C GLN A 181 -1.33 -1.48 15.26
N TRP A 182 -2.42 -0.86 15.68
CA TRP A 182 -3.71 -1.55 15.83
C TRP A 182 -4.24 -2.08 14.50
N THR A 183 -4.14 -1.30 13.43
CA THR A 183 -4.52 -1.78 12.08
C THR A 183 -3.63 -2.92 11.61
N ALA A 184 -2.34 -2.89 11.95
CA ALA A 184 -1.42 -3.97 11.66
C ALA A 184 -1.78 -5.26 12.42
N ILE A 185 -2.16 -5.16 13.69
CA ILE A 185 -2.67 -6.29 14.48
C ILE A 185 -3.93 -6.87 13.85
N ALA A 186 -4.87 -6.01 13.42
CA ALA A 186 -6.09 -6.46 12.75
C ALA A 186 -5.78 -7.25 11.47
N PHE A 187 -4.80 -6.82 10.67
CA PHE A 187 -4.36 -7.58 9.50
C PHE A 187 -3.79 -8.94 9.86
N VAL A 188 -2.96 -9.03 10.91
CA VAL A 188 -2.44 -10.33 11.38
C VAL A 188 -3.59 -11.25 11.80
N VAL A 189 -4.55 -10.75 12.58
CA VAL A 189 -5.72 -11.53 13.01
C VAL A 189 -6.55 -12.00 11.83
N ILE A 190 -6.82 -11.13 10.85
CA ILE A 190 -7.53 -11.50 9.61
C ILE A 190 -6.78 -12.61 8.87
N GLY A 191 -5.46 -12.48 8.74
CA GLY A 191 -4.64 -13.51 8.10
C GLY A 191 -4.69 -14.85 8.84
N ILE A 192 -4.63 -14.84 10.17
CA ILE A 192 -4.78 -16.06 10.99
C ILE A 192 -6.16 -16.69 10.75
N ILE A 193 -7.24 -15.91 10.77
CA ILE A 193 -8.59 -16.43 10.51
C ILE A 193 -8.68 -17.07 9.12
N ILE A 194 -8.14 -16.41 8.09
CA ILE A 194 -8.11 -16.97 6.73
C ILE A 194 -7.30 -18.26 6.67
N SER A 195 -6.21 -18.38 7.44
CA SER A 195 -5.38 -19.60 7.46
C SER A 195 -6.07 -20.84 8.05
N ILE A 196 -7.14 -20.64 8.81
CA ILE A 196 -7.95 -21.73 9.40
C ILE A 196 -8.99 -22.26 8.38
N LEU A 197 -9.33 -21.46 7.37
CA LEU A 197 -10.26 -21.88 6.33
C LEU A 197 -9.68 -23.04 5.51
N PRO A 198 -10.54 -23.93 4.98
CA PRO A 198 -10.07 -25.04 4.15
C PRO A 198 -9.24 -24.51 2.98
N PHE A 199 -8.12 -25.18 2.74
CA PHE A 199 -7.24 -24.85 1.63
C PHE A 199 -7.90 -25.29 0.32
N ASP A 200 -8.04 -24.34 -0.61
CA ASP A 200 -8.47 -24.65 -1.97
C ASP A 200 -7.41 -25.52 -2.66
N ASP A 201 -7.85 -26.34 -3.63
CA ASP A 201 -6.95 -27.06 -4.52
C ASP A 201 -5.99 -26.06 -5.16
N GLY A 202 -4.68 -26.27 -4.95
CA GLY A 202 -3.63 -25.33 -5.33
C GLY A 202 -3.80 -24.79 -6.75
N ALA A 203 -3.61 -23.48 -6.92
CA ALA A 203 -3.77 -22.87 -8.24
C ALA A 203 -2.65 -23.31 -9.17
N SER A 204 -2.99 -24.04 -10.24
CA SER A 204 -2.04 -24.29 -11.33
C SER A 204 -1.82 -23.00 -12.12
N LEU A 205 -0.62 -22.43 -12.04
CA LEU A 205 -0.30 -21.22 -12.77
C LEU A 205 0.01 -21.56 -14.24
N LYS A 206 -0.84 -21.10 -15.16
CA LYS A 206 -0.50 -20.96 -16.58
C LYS A 206 -0.31 -19.47 -16.85
N LEU A 207 0.94 -19.03 -16.98
CA LEU A 207 1.25 -17.65 -17.30
C LEU A 207 0.90 -17.42 -18.77
N ILE A 208 -0.23 -16.78 -19.02
CA ILE A 208 -0.71 -16.48 -20.36
C ILE A 208 -0.38 -15.02 -20.65
N TRP A 209 0.58 -14.81 -21.54
CA TRP A 209 0.86 -13.48 -22.09
C TRP A 209 -0.18 -13.18 -23.17
N ASN A 210 -1.17 -12.36 -22.83
CA ASN A 210 -2.18 -11.90 -23.79
C ASN A 210 -2.29 -10.36 -23.73
N CYS A 211 -2.17 -9.73 -24.88
CA CYS A 211 -2.25 -8.28 -25.05
C CYS A 211 -3.59 -7.71 -24.57
N GLU A 212 -4.67 -8.48 -24.63
CA GLU A 212 -6.00 -8.11 -24.13
C GLU A 212 -6.00 -7.78 -22.63
N TYR A 213 -5.11 -8.38 -21.85
CA TYR A 213 -4.97 -8.10 -20.41
C TYR A 213 -3.86 -7.09 -20.16
N LEU A 214 -2.77 -7.16 -20.94
CA LEU A 214 -1.58 -6.34 -20.73
C LEU A 214 -1.87 -4.85 -20.96
N ILE A 215 -2.57 -4.50 -22.03
CA ILE A 215 -2.83 -3.10 -22.40
C ILE A 215 -3.67 -2.39 -21.32
N PRO A 216 -4.83 -2.91 -20.86
CA PRO A 216 -5.59 -2.26 -19.80
C PRO A 216 -4.82 -2.15 -18.49
N CYS A 217 -3.99 -3.14 -18.14
CA CYS A 217 -3.16 -3.09 -16.93
C CYS A 217 -2.11 -1.99 -17.00
N ILE A 218 -1.43 -1.84 -18.14
CA ILE A 218 -0.44 -0.77 -18.35
C ILE A 218 -1.12 0.60 -18.31
N LEU A 219 -2.23 0.78 -19.04
CA LEU A 219 -2.94 2.05 -19.07
C LEU A 219 -3.43 2.46 -17.68
N LEU A 220 -4.03 1.52 -16.94
CA LEU A 220 -4.52 1.80 -15.58
C LEU A 220 -3.37 2.00 -14.59
N GLY A 221 -2.26 1.28 -14.76
CA GLY A 221 -1.04 1.47 -13.98
C GLY A 221 -0.42 2.85 -14.20
N LEU A 222 -0.28 3.28 -15.46
CA LEU A 222 0.20 4.61 -15.82
C LEU A 222 -0.74 5.71 -15.31
N PHE A 223 -2.05 5.53 -15.46
CA PHE A 223 -3.04 6.45 -14.93
C PHE A 223 -2.95 6.58 -13.41
N THR A 224 -2.83 5.45 -12.70
CA THR A 224 -2.70 5.44 -11.24
C THR A 224 -1.38 6.06 -10.80
N ALA A 225 -0.28 5.76 -11.48
CA ALA A 225 1.03 6.34 -11.20
C ALA A 225 1.02 7.86 -11.45
N PHE A 226 0.38 8.31 -12.52
CA PHE A 226 0.17 9.73 -12.81
C PHE A 226 -0.68 10.39 -11.72
N ALA A 227 -1.86 9.86 -11.44
CA ALA A 227 -2.80 10.45 -10.48
C ALA A 227 -2.23 10.46 -9.05
N ALA A 228 -1.56 9.39 -8.62
CA ALA A 228 -0.98 9.27 -7.28
C ALA A 228 0.42 9.89 -7.15
N GLY A 229 1.14 10.10 -8.26
CA GLY A 229 2.52 10.57 -8.28
C GLY A 229 2.68 12.05 -8.62
N MET A 230 1.76 12.63 -9.38
CA MET A 230 1.87 14.04 -9.76
C MET A 230 1.64 14.97 -8.58
N ASP A 231 2.65 15.79 -8.32
CA ASP A 231 2.56 17.05 -7.59
C ASP A 231 2.71 18.14 -8.65
N PHE A 232 1.80 19.11 -8.68
CA PHE A 232 1.85 20.24 -9.62
C PHE A 232 2.28 21.52 -8.89
N PRO A 233 3.51 21.64 -8.37
CA PRO A 233 3.91 22.61 -7.34
C PRO A 233 3.56 24.09 -7.62
N GLU A 234 3.36 24.47 -8.88
CA GLU A 234 2.98 25.83 -9.30
C GLU A 234 1.46 26.01 -9.47
N SER A 235 0.67 24.99 -9.16
CA SER A 235 -0.78 24.97 -9.31
C SER A 235 -1.46 25.13 -7.95
N ASN A 236 -2.35 26.11 -7.84
CA ASN A 236 -3.25 26.28 -6.69
C ASN A 236 -4.37 25.24 -6.63
N SER A 237 -4.38 24.25 -7.54
CA SER A 237 -5.38 23.20 -7.58
C SER A 237 -5.26 22.25 -6.38
N ARG A 238 -6.38 21.64 -5.97
CA ARG A 238 -6.55 20.84 -4.76
C ARG A 238 -5.58 19.63 -4.62
N PHE A 239 -4.84 19.29 -5.66
CA PHE A 239 -3.95 18.14 -5.72
C PHE A 239 -2.46 18.47 -5.64
N SER A 240 -2.11 19.76 -5.69
CA SER A 240 -0.75 20.28 -5.57
C SER A 240 -0.63 21.08 -4.29
N ARG A 241 -0.03 20.48 -3.25
CA ARG A 241 0.41 21.19 -2.05
C ARG A 241 1.56 20.39 -1.43
N LEU A 242 2.69 20.32 -2.12
CA LEU A 242 3.95 20.36 -1.38
C LEU A 242 3.98 21.73 -0.72
N SER A 243 3.94 21.72 0.60
CA SER A 243 3.98 22.88 1.51
C SER A 243 4.72 24.06 0.89
N ASP A 244 3.97 25.12 0.60
CA ASP A 244 4.49 26.49 0.68
C ASP A 244 4.94 26.76 2.12
#